data_AF-M1A6W1-F1
#
_entry.id   AF-M1A6W1-F1
#
_cell.length_a   1.000
_cell.length_b   1.000
_cell.length_c   1.000
_cell.angle_alpha   90.00
_cell.angle_beta   90.00
_cell.angle_gamma   90.00
#
_symmetry.space_group_name_H-M   'P 1'
#
loop_
_entity.id
_entity.type
_entity.pdbx_description
1 polymer ?
#
loop_
_entity_poly.entity_id
_entity_poly.type
_entity_poly.pdbx_seq_one_letter_code
_entity_poly.pdbx_strand_id
1 'polypeptide(L)' 'MSNEEAVEIVFSTEEREDAAKRLVESAICAWKRKRRGVPMDDISAICLFFHNIPPSKQQAKNV' A
#
# COMPACT_ATOMS: atom_id res chain seq x y z
N MET A 1 2.93 11.38 1.87
CA MET A 1 3.64 10.12 1.78
C MET A 1 5.10 10.40 2.01
N SER A 2 5.53 10.27 3.26
CA SER A 2 6.91 10.03 3.63
C SER A 2 7.23 8.54 3.47
N ASN A 3 8.49 8.16 3.71
CA ASN A 3 8.91 6.76 3.67
C ASN A 3 8.26 5.94 4.78
N GLU A 4 8.10 6.54 5.97
CA GLU A 4 7.44 5.90 7.12
C GLU A 4 5.96 5.64 6.83
N GLU A 5 5.26 6.61 6.22
CA GLU A 5 3.88 6.41 5.76
C GLU A 5 3.79 5.28 4.71
N ALA A 6 4.76 5.18 3.81
CA ALA A 6 4.81 4.12 2.80
C ALA A 6 5.00 2.72 3.43
N VAL A 7 5.90 2.60 4.41
CA VAL A 7 6.13 1.36 5.16
C VAL A 7 4.86 0.95 5.93
N GLU A 8 4.19 1.89 6.59
CA GLU A 8 2.96 1.62 7.33
C GLU A 8 1.83 1.12 6.41
N ILE A 9 1.69 1.71 5.21
CA ILE A 9 0.71 1.24 4.22
C ILE A 9 1.01 -0.21 3.78
N VAL A 10 2.28 -0.50 3.46
CA VAL A 10 2.69 -1.85 3.06
C VAL A 10 2.49 -2.86 4.20
N PHE A 11 2.87 -2.48 5.42
CA PHE A 11 2.77 -3.33 6.61
C PHE A 11 1.32 -3.63 7.02
N SER A 12 0.44 -2.63 6.94
CA SER A 12 -1.00 -2.76 7.27
C SER A 12 -1.84 -3.39 6.14
N THR A 13 -1.22 -3.82 5.05
CA THR A 13 -1.93 -4.52 3.97
C THR A 13 -2.14 -5.98 4.33
N GLU A 14 -3.39 -6.44 4.29
CA GLU A 14 -3.75 -7.84 4.59
C GLU A 14 -3.16 -8.80 3.54
N GLU A 15 -3.42 -8.56 2.25
CA GLU A 15 -2.95 -9.40 1.15
C GLU A 15 -1.69 -8.78 0.51
N ARG A 16 -0.56 -9.49 0.57
CA ARG A 16 0.74 -8.96 0.13
C ARG A 16 0.75 -8.59 -1.35
N GLU A 17 -0.02 -9.31 -2.16
CA GLU A 17 -0.21 -9.09 -3.58
C GLU A 17 -0.82 -7.71 -3.87
N ASP A 18 -1.61 -7.17 -2.94
CA ASP A 18 -2.25 -5.86 -3.04
C ASP A 18 -1.41 -4.70 -2.48
N ALA A 19 -0.29 -4.98 -1.82
CA ALA A 19 0.49 -3.95 -1.10
C ALA A 19 1.02 -2.85 -2.04
N ALA A 20 1.55 -3.23 -3.20
CA ALA A 20 2.03 -2.27 -4.18
C ALA A 20 0.89 -1.39 -4.72
N LYS A 21 -0.27 -1.98 -4.98
CA LYS A 21 -1.48 -1.27 -5.42
C LYS A 21 -1.95 -0.28 -4.35
N ARG A 22 -2.09 -0.70 -3.10
CA ARG A 22 -2.50 0.18 -1.98
C ARG A 22 -1.53 1.34 -1.77
N LEU A 23 -0.23 1.10 -1.96
CA LEU A 23 0.78 2.15 -1.86
C LEU A 23 0.62 3.21 -2.96
N VAL A 24 0.44 2.78 -4.21
CA VAL A 24 0.21 3.69 -5.35
C VAL A 24 -1.09 4.47 -5.18
N GLU A 25 -2.19 3.80 -4.81
CA GLU A 25 -3.49 4.46 -4.59
C GLU A 25 -3.43 5.51 -3.47
N SER A 26 -2.71 5.20 -2.39
CA SER A 26 -2.47 6.13 -1.28
C SER A 26 -1.63 7.33 -1.71
N ALA A 27 -0.59 7.12 -2.53
CA ALA A 27 0.23 8.18 -3.10
C ALA A 27 -0.59 9.12 -4.00
N ILE A 28 -1.43 8.55 -4.87
CA ILE A 28 -2.37 9.28 -5.73
C ILE A 28 -3.32 10.13 -4.88
N CYS A 29 -3.91 9.55 -3.84
CA CYS A 29 -4.81 10.27 -2.93
C CYS A 29 -4.09 11.40 -2.17
N ALA A 30 -2.87 11.16 -1.70
CA ALA A 30 -2.06 12.17 -1.02
C ALA A 30 -1.70 13.33 -1.96
N TRP A 31 -1.33 13.05 -3.21
CA TRP A 31 -1.04 14.08 -4.21
C TRP A 31 -2.28 14.93 -4.51
N LYS A 32 -3.42 14.31 -4.84
CA LYS A 32 -4.68 15.02 -5.12
C LYS A 32 -5.12 15.93 -3.97
N ARG A 33 -4.86 15.53 -2.71
CA ARG A 33 -5.15 16.37 -1.53
C ARG A 33 -4.18 17.55 -1.40
N LYS A 34 -2.87 17.33 -1.59
CA LYS A 34 -1.82 18.36 -1.37
C LYS A 34 -1.65 19.33 -2.54
N ARG A 35 -1.89 18.89 -3.77
CA ARG A 35 -1.54 19.60 -5.02
C ARG A 35 -2.75 19.66 -5.97
N ARG A 36 -3.82 20.32 -5.55
CA ARG A 36 -5.01 20.50 -6.39
C ARG A 36 -4.66 21.32 -7.65
N GLY A 37 -5.02 20.80 -8.83
CA GLY A 37 -4.80 21.47 -10.11
C GLY A 37 -3.40 21.31 -10.71
N VAL A 38 -2.48 20.62 -10.03
CA VAL A 38 -1.16 20.29 -10.59
C VAL A 38 -1.20 18.90 -11.20
N PRO A 39 -0.78 18.71 -12.47
CA PRO A 39 -0.65 17.40 -13.09
C PRO A 39 0.20 16.46 -12.23
N MET A 40 -0.16 15.18 -12.21
CA MET A 40 0.57 14.13 -11.53
C MET A 40 1.39 13.36 -12.56
N ASP A 41 2.64 13.07 -12.25
CA ASP A 41 3.48 12.17 -13.04
C ASP A 41 3.10 10.69 -12.78
N ASP A 42 3.67 9.77 -13.55
CA ASP A 42 3.45 8.34 -13.35
C ASP A 42 4.03 7.85 -12.02
N ILE A 43 3.32 6.94 -11.35
CA ILE A 43 3.74 6.34 -10.09
C ILE A 43 3.81 4.83 -10.26
N SER A 44 4.97 4.24 -9.97
CA SER A 44 5.18 2.80 -9.94
C SER A 44 5.73 2.38 -8.59
N ALA A 45 5.33 1.19 -8.12
CA ALA A 45 5.83 0.61 -6.87
C ALA A 45 6.01 -0.90 -7.00
N ILE A 46 7.01 -1.44 -6.30
CA ILE A 46 7.25 -2.87 -6.15
C ILE A 46 7.41 -3.14 -4.65
N CYS A 47 6.71 -4.16 -4.14
CA CYS A 47 6.84 -4.62 -2.76
C CYS A 47 7.54 -5.97 -2.73
N LEU A 48 8.72 -6.02 -2.09
CA LEU A 48 9.47 -7.26 -1.88
C LEU A 48 9.39 -7.67 -0.41
N PHE A 49 8.84 -8.85 -0.15
CA PHE A 49 8.73 -9.42 1.19
C PHE A 49 9.80 -10.49 1.38
N PHE A 50 10.81 -10.19 2.21
CA PHE A 50 11.93 -11.10 2.45
C PHE A 50 11.59 -12.33 3.30
N HIS A 51 10.46 -12.28 4.02
CA HIS A 51 10.03 -13.35 4.90
C HIS A 51 8.60 -13.77 4.57
N ASN A 52 8.40 -15.05 4.27
CA ASN A 52 7.08 -15.66 4.28
C ASN A 52 6.67 -15.86 5.73
N ILE A 53 6.09 -14.83 6.35
CA ILE A 53 5.33 -15.06 7.58
C ILE A 53 4.12 -15.90 7.12
N PRO A 54 3.96 -17.15 7.59
CA PRO A 54 2.76 -17.91 7.30
C PRO A 54 1.57 -17.08 7.77
N PRO A 55 0.45 -17.07 7.02
CA PRO A 55 -0.73 -16.33 7.45
C PRO A 55 -1.09 -16.84 8.85
N SER A 56 -0.87 -16.00 9.86
CA SER A 56 -1.32 -16.28 11.22
C SER A 56 -2.84 -16.23 11.15
N LYS A 57 -3.44 -17.41 10.96
CA LYS A 57 -4.88 -17.70 10.93
C LYS A 57 -5.69 -16.52 10.40
N GLN A 58 -6.02 -16.57 9.10
CA GLN A 58 -7.29 -16.01 8.63
C GLN A 58 -8.34 -16.32 9.68
N GLN A 59 -8.77 -15.32 10.45
CA GLN A 59 -9.95 -15.49 11.27
C GLN A 59 -11.08 -15.80 10.28
N ALA A 60 -11.75 -16.90 10.59
CA ALA A 60 -12.71 -17.58 9.74
C ALA A 60 -13.64 -16.62 9.00
N LYS A 61 -13.61 -16.66 7.67
CA LYS A 61 -14.83 -16.44 6.88
C LYS A 61 -15.59 -17.76 6.84
N ASN A 62 -16.23 -18.09 7.96
CA ASN A 62 -17.31 -19.07 8.05
C ASN A 62 -18.44 -18.40 8.84
N VAL A 63 -19.44 -17.85 8.16
CA VAL A 63 -20.87 -18.28 8.12
C VAL A 63 -21.51 -17.55 6.95
#